data_AF-A0A178K3F7-F1
#
_entry.id   AF-A0A178K3F7-F1
#
_cell.length_a   1.000
_cell.length_b   1.000
_cell.length_c   1.000
_cell.angle_alpha   90.00
_cell.angle_beta   90.00
_cell.angle_gamma   90.00
#
_symmetry.space_group_name_H-M   'P 1'
#
loop_
_entity.id
_entity.type
_entity.pdbx_description
1 polymer ?
#
loop_
_entity_poly.entity_id
_entity_poly.type
_entity_poly.pdbx_seq_one_letter_code
_entity_poly.pdbx_strand_id
1 'polypeptide(L)'
;MRLLGIDLAWQGETNPSALALGRVELSAKNTPVLVLEQVMPAIIGMPKMKAYIGSLTELQGIAIDAPLIINNKAGMRDCEKALARDYSARKVACHAANQTLYPNAFSVELAEGLVQLGFDHLGSSKWQFECYPHPSIIECFALSERLLYKKGTVTDKKRGQVELASFIKQLAKSDILLFSISENYSHFLCSDHIAKLKGKAIKQNEDVLDALMCLYIAGLYAVNAEGKCYGDTAHGYIWVPQIRCI
;
A
#
# COMPACT_ATOMS: atom_id res chain seq x y z
N MET A 1 -15.95 -9.44 0.73
CA MET A 1 -15.53 -8.59 -0.43
C MET A 1 -14.05 -8.78 -0.69
N ARG A 2 -13.57 -8.66 -1.93
CA ARG A 2 -12.12 -8.71 -2.23
C ARG A 2 -11.52 -7.31 -2.34
N LEU A 3 -10.28 -7.19 -1.88
CA LEU A 3 -9.49 -5.97 -1.85
C LEU A 3 -8.09 -6.24 -2.41
N LEU A 4 -7.49 -5.22 -3.02
CA LEU A 4 -6.16 -5.30 -3.61
C LEU A 4 -5.27 -4.18 -3.05
N GLY A 5 -4.11 -4.55 -2.51
CA GLY A 5 -3.03 -3.62 -2.18
C GLY A 5 -1.96 -3.65 -3.26
N ILE A 6 -1.48 -2.48 -3.68
CA ILE A 6 -0.47 -2.35 -4.73
C ILE A 6 0.68 -1.45 -4.27
N ASP A 7 1.88 -2.01 -4.19
CA ASP A 7 3.11 -1.21 -4.23
C ASP A 7 3.49 -1.00 -5.69
N LEU A 8 3.22 0.21 -6.20
CA LEU A 8 3.28 0.49 -7.63
C LEU A 8 4.63 1.11 -8.00
N ALA A 9 5.30 0.51 -8.98
CA ALA A 9 6.52 1.09 -9.52
C ALA A 9 6.24 2.41 -10.26
N TRP A 10 7.01 3.44 -9.95
CA TRP A 10 6.97 4.74 -10.65
C TRP A 10 7.16 4.61 -12.18
N GLN A 11 8.00 3.67 -12.61
CA GLN A 11 8.25 3.33 -14.01
C GLN A 11 7.86 1.87 -14.26
N GLY A 12 6.55 1.60 -14.23
CA GLY A 12 5.99 0.24 -14.28
C GLY A 12 6.22 -0.54 -15.57
N GLU A 13 6.65 0.13 -16.66
CA GLU A 13 7.02 -0.54 -17.92
C GLU A 13 8.35 -1.30 -17.83
N THR A 14 9.25 -0.89 -16.93
CA THR A 14 10.58 -1.48 -16.79
C THR A 14 10.87 -2.04 -15.40
N ASN A 15 10.12 -1.60 -14.39
CA ASN A 15 10.30 -2.01 -13.00
C ASN A 15 9.04 -2.74 -12.49
N PRO A 16 9.22 -3.81 -11.69
CA PRO A 16 8.09 -4.57 -11.18
C PRO A 16 7.34 -3.83 -10.09
N SER A 17 6.02 -4.01 -10.07
CA SER A 17 5.14 -3.69 -8.93
C SER A 17 4.82 -4.98 -8.16
N ALA A 18 4.51 -4.86 -6.87
CA ALA A 18 4.01 -5.98 -6.07
C ALA A 18 2.52 -5.79 -5.74
N LEU A 19 1.78 -6.89 -5.70
CA LEU A 19 0.36 -6.91 -5.35
C LEU A 19 0.08 -7.88 -4.22
N ALA A 20 -0.87 -7.53 -3.37
CA ALA A 20 -1.47 -8.41 -2.38
C ALA A 20 -3.00 -8.38 -2.52
N LEU A 21 -3.60 -9.53 -2.81
CA LEU A 21 -5.04 -9.73 -2.88
C LEU A 21 -5.53 -10.35 -1.57
N GLY A 22 -6.60 -9.80 -1.00
CA GLY A 22 -7.23 -10.35 0.17
C GLY A 22 -8.74 -10.25 0.14
N ARG A 23 -9.38 -10.93 1.08
CA ARG A 23 -10.83 -10.94 1.27
C ARG A 23 -11.16 -10.52 2.70
N VAL A 24 -12.11 -9.59 2.83
CA VAL A 24 -12.69 -9.25 4.14
C VAL A 24 -13.85 -10.19 4.41
N GLU A 25 -13.79 -10.80 5.60
CA GLU A 25 -14.76 -11.72 6.19
C GLU A 25 -15.05 -11.33 7.64
N LEU A 26 -16.02 -11.98 8.27
CA LEU A 26 -16.30 -11.84 9.70
C LEU A 26 -15.88 -13.11 10.42
N SER A 27 -15.14 -12.96 11.52
CA SER A 27 -14.84 -14.08 12.42
C SER A 27 -16.09 -14.54 13.18
N ALA A 28 -16.00 -15.69 13.86
CA ALA A 28 -17.05 -16.18 14.75
C ALA A 28 -17.41 -15.20 15.89
N LYS A 29 -16.51 -14.26 16.23
CA LYS A 29 -16.74 -13.22 17.24
C LYS A 29 -17.24 -11.89 16.63
N ASN A 30 -17.63 -11.89 15.36
CA ASN A 30 -18.03 -10.71 14.59
C ASN A 30 -16.92 -9.64 14.44
N THR A 31 -15.66 -9.99 14.70
CA THR A 31 -14.50 -9.15 14.39
C THR A 31 -14.17 -9.30 12.90
N PRO A 32 -13.96 -8.19 12.15
CA PRO A 32 -13.50 -8.24 10.78
C PRO A 32 -12.15 -8.95 10.64
N VAL A 33 -12.03 -9.80 9.62
CA VAL A 33 -10.80 -10.50 9.26
C VAL A 33 -10.48 -10.21 7.81
N LEU A 34 -9.28 -9.69 7.56
CA LEU A 34 -8.68 -9.64 6.24
C LEU A 34 -7.87 -10.91 6.04
N VAL A 35 -8.32 -11.77 5.13
CA VAL A 35 -7.63 -13.01 4.76
C VAL A 35 -6.81 -12.77 3.50
N LEU A 36 -5.50 -12.95 3.56
CA LEU A 36 -4.63 -12.89 2.39
C LEU A 36 -4.88 -14.10 1.48
N GLU A 37 -5.29 -13.85 0.25
CA GLU A 37 -5.57 -14.89 -0.75
C GLU A 37 -4.37 -15.10 -1.69
N GLN A 38 -3.69 -14.02 -2.10
CA GLN A 38 -2.60 -14.10 -3.06
C GLN A 38 -1.57 -12.98 -2.86
N VAL A 39 -0.29 -13.29 -3.09
CA VAL A 39 0.77 -12.31 -3.30
C VAL A 39 1.35 -12.49 -4.70
N MET A 40 1.47 -11.39 -5.44
CA MET A 40 2.21 -11.34 -6.70
C MET A 40 3.43 -10.44 -6.50
N PRO A 41 4.64 -11.03 -6.33
CA PRO A 41 5.83 -10.26 -5.96
C PRO A 41 6.43 -9.47 -7.13
N ALA A 42 5.97 -9.67 -8.35
CA ALA A 42 6.39 -8.89 -9.50
C ALA A 42 5.36 -8.97 -10.63
N ILE A 43 4.84 -7.81 -11.03
CA ILE A 43 4.15 -7.60 -12.29
C ILE A 43 4.80 -6.43 -13.02
N ILE A 44 4.97 -6.53 -14.34
CA ILE A 44 5.61 -5.48 -15.16
C ILE A 44 4.70 -5.18 -16.35
N GLY A 45 4.50 -3.89 -16.62
CA GLY A 45 3.77 -3.36 -17.77
C GLY A 45 2.26 -3.25 -17.55
N MET A 46 1.69 -2.16 -18.08
CA MET A 46 0.26 -1.87 -17.93
C MET A 46 -0.66 -2.97 -18.49
N PRO A 47 -0.38 -3.61 -19.65
CA PRO A 47 -1.27 -4.64 -20.18
C PRO A 47 -1.45 -5.83 -19.24
N LYS A 48 -0.37 -6.28 -18.59
CA LYS A 48 -0.44 -7.37 -17.60
C LYS A 48 -1.20 -6.93 -16.35
N MET A 49 -0.96 -5.70 -15.88
CA MET A 49 -1.68 -5.13 -14.74
C MET A 49 -3.19 -5.08 -14.97
N LYS A 50 -3.62 -4.48 -16.10
CA LYS A 50 -5.03 -4.40 -16.50
C LYS A 50 -5.66 -5.79 -16.68
N ALA A 51 -4.97 -6.72 -17.31
CA ALA A 51 -5.45 -8.09 -17.49
C ALA A 51 -5.61 -8.83 -16.15
N TYR A 52 -4.65 -8.69 -15.24
CA TYR A 52 -4.74 -9.29 -13.90
C TYR A 52 -5.94 -8.72 -13.14
N ILE A 53 -6.03 -7.40 -13.01
CA ILE A 53 -7.13 -6.73 -12.28
C ILE A 53 -8.49 -7.07 -12.90
N GLY A 54 -8.60 -7.05 -14.23
CA GLY A 54 -9.83 -7.39 -14.94
C GLY A 54 -10.28 -8.84 -14.79
N SER A 55 -9.36 -9.75 -14.41
CA SER A 55 -9.69 -11.16 -14.13
C SER A 55 -10.21 -11.40 -12.70
N LEU A 56 -10.07 -10.43 -11.81
CA LEU A 56 -10.45 -10.58 -10.40
C LEU A 56 -11.97 -10.40 -10.22
N THR A 57 -12.64 -11.47 -9.80
CA THR A 57 -14.05 -11.43 -9.43
C THR A 57 -14.23 -10.87 -8.01
N GLU A 58 -15.36 -10.19 -7.76
CA GLU A 58 -15.74 -9.62 -6.46
C GLU A 58 -14.77 -8.56 -5.88
N LEU A 59 -13.86 -8.02 -6.70
CA LEU A 59 -12.98 -6.94 -6.31
C LEU A 59 -13.78 -5.64 -6.11
N GLN A 60 -13.71 -5.10 -4.90
CA GLN A 60 -14.43 -3.88 -4.51
C GLN A 60 -13.48 -2.71 -4.23
N GLY A 61 -12.28 -2.96 -3.74
CA GLY A 61 -11.40 -1.89 -3.27
C GLY A 61 -9.94 -2.07 -3.66
N ILE A 62 -9.28 -0.98 -4.02
CA ILE A 62 -7.87 -0.96 -4.39
C ILE A 62 -7.14 0.18 -3.67
N ALA A 63 -6.15 -0.14 -2.83
CA ALA A 63 -5.24 0.84 -2.24
C ALA A 63 -3.89 0.77 -2.97
N ILE A 64 -3.40 1.92 -3.41
CA ILE A 64 -2.23 2.02 -4.30
C ILE A 64 -1.21 2.96 -3.67
N ASP A 65 0.02 2.49 -3.43
CA ASP A 65 1.16 3.34 -3.06
C ASP A 65 1.72 4.05 -4.29
N ALA A 66 0.96 5.01 -4.81
CA ALA A 66 1.41 5.95 -5.83
C ALA A 66 0.46 7.15 -5.99
N PRO A 67 0.98 8.29 -6.48
CA PRO A 67 0.18 9.43 -6.91
C PRO A 67 -0.88 9.08 -7.97
N LEU A 68 -2.17 9.11 -7.65
CA LEU A 68 -3.22 8.72 -8.61
C LEU A 68 -3.73 9.89 -9.47
N ILE A 69 -3.57 11.12 -8.98
CA ILE A 69 -3.95 12.35 -9.68
C ILE A 69 -2.77 13.32 -9.60
N ILE A 70 -2.30 13.79 -10.75
CA ILE A 70 -1.14 14.69 -10.89
C ILE A 70 -1.47 15.78 -11.92
N ASN A 71 -1.97 16.91 -11.43
CA ASN A 71 -2.36 18.05 -12.28
C ASN A 71 -1.29 19.14 -12.33
N ASN A 72 -0.38 19.18 -11.36
CA ASN A 72 0.63 20.21 -11.25
C ASN A 72 1.81 19.96 -12.22
N LYS A 73 2.27 21.03 -12.88
CA LYS A 73 3.41 20.97 -13.79
C LYS A 73 4.72 20.67 -13.05
N ALA A 74 4.94 21.29 -11.89
CA ALA A 74 6.15 21.17 -11.07
C ALA A 74 5.83 21.26 -9.57
N GLY A 75 6.82 20.98 -8.72
CA GLY A 75 6.70 21.04 -7.26
C GLY A 75 5.89 19.89 -6.66
N MET A 76 5.53 20.03 -5.38
CA MET A 76 4.66 19.09 -4.66
C MET A 76 3.18 19.44 -4.84
N ARG A 77 2.34 18.41 -4.84
CA ARG A 77 0.87 18.54 -4.74
C ARG A 77 0.47 19.07 -3.36
N ASP A 78 -0.70 19.67 -3.25
CA ASP A 78 -1.14 20.24 -1.97
C ASP A 78 -1.46 19.17 -0.92
N CYS A 79 -1.93 17.99 -1.32
CA CYS A 79 -2.06 16.83 -0.44
C CYS A 79 -0.72 16.41 0.18
N GLU A 80 0.36 16.38 -0.61
CA GLU A 80 1.70 16.03 -0.16
C GLU A 80 2.26 17.07 0.83
N LYS A 81 2.05 18.37 0.54
CA LYS A 81 2.42 19.45 1.47
C LYS A 81 1.65 19.34 2.78
N ALA A 82 0.35 19.03 2.70
CA ALA A 82 -0.49 18.88 3.88
C ALA A 82 -0.05 17.70 4.75
N LEU A 83 0.25 16.55 4.14
CA LEU A 83 0.80 15.39 4.85
C LEU A 83 2.16 15.71 5.47
N ALA A 84 3.04 16.42 4.74
CA ALA A 84 4.35 16.80 5.25
C ALA A 84 4.28 17.73 6.48
N ARG A 85 3.26 18.58 6.59
CA ARG A 85 3.05 19.40 7.81
C ARG A 85 2.84 18.53 9.05
N ASP A 86 2.13 17.42 8.90
CA ASP A 86 1.75 16.56 10.02
C ASP A 86 2.81 15.51 10.35
N TYR A 87 3.58 15.05 9.36
CA TYR A 87 4.53 13.95 9.55
C TYR A 87 6.01 14.27 9.36
N SER A 88 6.40 15.49 8.98
CA SER A 88 7.83 15.83 8.80
C SER A 88 8.64 15.70 10.09
N ALA A 89 8.05 16.07 11.24
CA ALA A 89 8.64 15.84 12.56
C ALA A 89 8.85 14.35 12.87
N ARG A 90 8.03 13.47 12.28
CA ARG A 90 8.11 11.99 12.37
C ARG A 90 8.91 11.39 11.21
N LYS A 91 9.69 12.24 10.54
CA LYS A 91 10.59 11.92 9.43
C LYS A 91 9.88 11.37 8.19
N VAL A 92 8.58 11.55 7.98
CA VAL A 92 7.95 11.18 6.71
C VAL A 92 7.90 12.39 5.78
N ALA A 93 8.22 12.18 4.51
CA ALA A 93 8.06 13.18 3.47
C ALA A 93 7.75 12.49 2.15
N CYS A 94 6.74 13.00 1.43
CA CYS A 94 6.43 12.55 0.09
C CYS A 94 7.52 12.99 -0.89
N HIS A 95 7.78 12.16 -1.89
CA HIS A 95 8.44 12.64 -3.11
C HIS A 95 7.44 13.52 -3.87
N ALA A 96 7.93 14.59 -4.50
CA ALA A 96 7.09 15.47 -5.28
C ALA A 96 6.58 14.74 -6.53
N ALA A 97 5.27 14.58 -6.66
CA ALA A 97 4.65 14.11 -7.89
C ALA A 97 4.25 15.31 -8.75
N ASN A 98 4.75 15.37 -9.98
CA ASN A 98 4.40 16.40 -10.95
C ASN A 98 4.68 15.92 -12.38
N GLN A 99 4.08 16.62 -13.35
CA GLN A 99 4.16 16.26 -14.76
C GLN A 99 5.56 16.45 -15.38
N THR A 100 6.45 17.24 -14.76
CA THR A 100 7.84 17.38 -15.22
C THR A 100 8.67 16.14 -14.86
N LEU A 101 8.49 15.59 -13.66
CA LEU A 101 9.19 14.39 -13.20
C LEU A 101 8.57 13.11 -13.73
N TYR A 102 7.25 13.08 -13.85
CA TYR A 102 6.47 11.92 -14.25
C TYR A 102 5.46 12.29 -15.34
N PRO A 103 5.93 12.62 -16.55
CA PRO A 103 5.02 12.83 -17.68
C PRO A 103 4.30 11.51 -17.98
N ASN A 104 2.97 11.55 -18.13
CA ASN A 104 2.13 10.37 -18.33
C ASN A 104 2.40 9.28 -17.27
N ALA A 105 2.35 9.68 -15.99
CA ALA A 105 2.68 8.79 -14.88
C ALA A 105 1.91 7.47 -14.95
N PHE A 106 2.62 6.35 -14.78
CA PHE A 106 2.06 5.00 -14.81
C PHE A 106 0.90 4.82 -13.81
N SER A 107 0.99 5.48 -12.66
CA SER A 107 -0.05 5.49 -11.62
C SER A 107 -1.33 6.20 -12.04
N VAL A 108 -1.22 7.31 -12.79
CA VAL A 108 -2.36 8.05 -13.31
C VAL A 108 -3.06 7.24 -14.40
N GLU A 109 -2.30 6.62 -15.32
CA GLU A 109 -2.88 5.76 -16.36
C GLU A 109 -3.59 4.53 -15.74
N LEU A 110 -3.02 3.94 -14.68
CA LEU A 110 -3.68 2.87 -13.94
C LEU A 110 -4.99 3.36 -13.33
N ALA A 111 -4.97 4.51 -12.64
CA ALA A 111 -6.14 5.08 -11.98
C ALA A 111 -7.27 5.37 -12.96
N GLU A 112 -6.97 5.97 -14.11
CA GLU A 112 -7.95 6.23 -15.17
C GLU A 112 -8.54 4.93 -15.74
N GLY A 113 -7.70 3.90 -15.94
CA GLY A 113 -8.17 2.57 -16.34
C GLY A 113 -9.09 1.91 -15.30
N LEU A 114 -8.82 2.13 -14.01
CA LEU A 114 -9.67 1.67 -12.92
C LEU A 114 -11.02 2.39 -12.88
N VAL A 115 -11.06 3.69 -13.16
CA VAL A 115 -12.33 4.44 -13.32
C VAL A 115 -13.17 3.83 -14.43
N GLN A 116 -12.57 3.45 -15.57
CA GLN A 116 -13.28 2.77 -16.66
C GLN A 116 -13.85 1.40 -16.26
N LEU A 117 -13.28 0.75 -15.24
CA LEU A 117 -13.78 -0.50 -14.64
C LEU A 117 -14.78 -0.27 -13.49
N GLY A 118 -15.13 0.99 -13.23
CA GLY A 118 -16.10 1.42 -12.21
C GLY A 118 -15.52 1.60 -10.82
N PHE A 119 -14.20 1.73 -10.66
CA PHE A 119 -13.58 2.05 -9.36
C PHE A 119 -13.42 3.57 -9.21
N ASP A 120 -14.33 4.17 -8.46
CA ASP A 120 -14.31 5.61 -8.21
C ASP A 120 -13.26 5.98 -7.16
N HIS A 121 -12.66 7.16 -7.33
CA HIS A 121 -11.76 7.72 -6.32
C HIS A 121 -12.51 7.92 -4.99
N LEU A 122 -12.06 7.27 -3.91
CA LEU A 122 -12.69 7.33 -2.59
C LEU A 122 -14.20 6.94 -2.61
N GLY A 123 -14.62 6.09 -3.53
CA GLY A 123 -16.00 5.63 -3.65
C GLY A 123 -16.50 4.78 -2.48
N SER A 124 -17.81 4.49 -2.46
CA SER A 124 -18.47 3.70 -1.42
C SER A 124 -18.81 2.25 -1.83
N SER A 125 -18.89 1.95 -3.14
CA SER A 125 -19.21 0.61 -3.64
C SER A 125 -17.98 -0.08 -4.25
N LYS A 126 -17.48 0.47 -5.36
CA LYS A 126 -16.17 0.14 -5.92
C LYS A 126 -15.27 1.36 -5.81
N TRP A 127 -14.10 1.19 -5.24
CA TRP A 127 -13.23 2.31 -4.92
C TRP A 127 -11.76 2.05 -5.19
N GLN A 128 -11.06 3.14 -5.46
CA GLN A 128 -9.62 3.21 -5.47
C GLN A 128 -9.13 4.38 -4.63
N PHE A 129 -7.95 4.25 -4.02
CA PHE A 129 -7.31 5.39 -3.36
C PHE A 129 -5.79 5.31 -3.34
N GLU A 130 -5.20 6.50 -3.34
CA GLU A 130 -3.80 6.72 -3.04
C GLU A 130 -3.58 6.50 -1.54
N CYS A 131 -2.79 5.49 -1.21
CA CYS A 131 -2.35 5.23 0.15
C CYS A 131 -0.87 5.58 0.29
N TYR A 132 -0.40 5.69 1.52
CA TYR A 132 1.03 5.89 1.78
C TYR A 132 1.47 5.01 2.95
N PRO A 133 2.26 3.94 2.73
CA PRO A 133 2.66 2.99 3.78
C PRO A 133 3.43 3.62 4.93
N HIS A 134 4.35 4.56 4.68
CA HIS A 134 5.18 5.13 5.76
C HIS A 134 4.38 5.77 6.91
N PRO A 135 3.46 6.73 6.68
CA PRO A 135 2.64 7.26 7.77
C PRO A 135 1.61 6.23 8.27
N SER A 136 1.14 5.31 7.43
CA SER A 136 0.21 4.26 7.86
C SER A 136 0.84 3.28 8.85
N ILE A 137 2.07 2.84 8.60
CA ILE A 137 2.88 1.99 9.51
C ILE A 137 3.03 2.68 10.86
N ILE A 138 3.26 3.98 10.83
CA ILE A 138 3.41 4.80 12.03
C ILE A 138 2.13 4.80 12.87
N GLU A 139 0.97 5.01 12.26
CA GLU A 139 -0.31 5.03 12.99
C GLU A 139 -0.73 3.62 13.44
N CYS A 140 -0.70 2.65 12.55
CA CYS A 140 -1.12 1.27 12.84
C CYS A 140 -0.30 0.64 13.98
N PHE A 141 0.98 0.99 14.11
CA PHE A 141 1.90 0.41 15.09
C PHE A 141 2.36 1.39 16.18
N ALA A 142 1.72 2.56 16.26
CA ALA A 142 2.01 3.62 17.23
C ALA A 142 3.51 4.00 17.34
N LEU A 143 4.21 4.04 16.19
CA LEU A 143 5.63 4.40 16.17
C LEU A 143 5.82 5.90 16.38
N SER A 144 6.92 6.29 17.03
CA SER A 144 7.26 7.70 17.19
C SER A 144 7.63 8.37 15.85
N GLU A 145 8.26 7.62 14.94
CA GLU A 145 8.72 8.10 13.63
C GLU A 145 8.74 6.98 12.58
N ARG A 146 9.07 7.32 11.32
CA ARG A 146 9.13 6.35 10.21
C ARG A 146 10.00 5.14 10.56
N LEU A 147 9.51 3.95 10.23
CA LEU A 147 10.34 2.75 10.20
C LEU A 147 11.24 2.77 8.95
N LEU A 148 12.54 2.54 9.14
CA LEU A 148 13.51 2.41 8.05
C LEU A 148 13.65 0.95 7.63
N TYR A 149 13.01 0.57 6.52
CA TYR A 149 13.14 -0.77 5.92
C TYR A 149 13.61 -0.76 4.46
N LYS A 150 13.54 0.40 3.80
CA LYS A 150 13.97 0.62 2.40
C LYS A 150 15.26 1.44 2.23
N LYS A 151 15.84 1.96 3.33
CA LYS A 151 17.00 2.88 3.35
C LYS A 151 18.17 2.29 4.15
N GLY A 152 19.39 2.66 3.77
CA GLY A 152 20.63 2.24 4.45
C GLY A 152 21.37 1.14 3.71
N THR A 153 22.30 0.48 4.41
CA THR A 153 23.06 -0.65 3.87
C THR A 153 22.15 -1.86 3.61
N VAL A 154 22.65 -2.88 2.92
CA VAL A 154 21.91 -4.15 2.75
C VAL A 154 21.49 -4.73 4.10
N THR A 155 22.36 -4.65 5.11
CA THR A 155 22.08 -5.14 6.46
C THR A 155 20.97 -4.31 7.13
N ASP A 156 21.01 -2.98 6.99
CA ASP A 156 19.96 -2.11 7.53
C ASP A 156 18.59 -2.39 6.92
N LYS A 157 18.53 -2.51 5.59
CA LYS A 157 17.29 -2.82 4.88
C LYS A 157 16.70 -4.15 5.34
N LYS A 158 17.52 -5.21 5.42
CA LYS A 158 17.08 -6.51 5.91
C LYS A 158 16.55 -6.44 7.34
N ARG A 159 17.27 -5.75 8.24
CA ARG A 159 16.85 -5.57 9.63
C ARG A 159 15.49 -4.86 9.71
N GLY A 160 15.33 -3.76 8.97
CA GLY A 160 14.05 -3.04 8.92
C GLY A 160 12.92 -3.85 8.30
N GLN A 161 13.19 -4.66 7.27
CA GLN A 161 12.19 -5.58 6.70
C GLN A 161 11.78 -6.66 7.70
N VAL A 162 12.71 -7.20 8.49
CA VAL A 162 12.41 -8.14 9.59
C VAL A 162 11.51 -7.47 10.65
N GLU A 163 11.79 -6.22 10.98
CA GLU A 163 10.99 -5.45 11.93
C GLU A 163 9.57 -5.19 11.40
N LEU A 164 9.43 -4.71 10.15
CA LEU A 164 8.14 -4.52 9.50
C LEU A 164 7.35 -5.83 9.40
N ALA A 165 8.02 -6.92 9.02
CA ALA A 165 7.42 -8.26 8.98
C ALA A 165 6.91 -8.69 10.36
N SER A 166 7.62 -8.35 11.44
CA SER A 166 7.19 -8.61 12.81
C SER A 166 5.91 -7.86 13.16
N PHE A 167 5.80 -6.58 12.79
CA PHE A 167 4.58 -5.81 12.99
C PHE A 167 3.40 -6.34 12.17
N ILE A 168 3.61 -6.68 10.89
CA ILE A 168 2.57 -7.28 10.05
C ILE A 168 2.06 -8.59 10.65
N LYS A 169 2.94 -9.46 11.17
CA LYS A 169 2.53 -10.69 11.86
C LYS A 169 1.69 -10.43 13.12
N GLN A 170 1.95 -9.34 13.83
CA GLN A 170 1.18 -8.97 15.02
C GLN A 170 -0.25 -8.52 14.69
N LEU A 171 -0.53 -8.07 13.46
CA LEU A 171 -1.89 -7.73 13.01
C LEU A 171 -2.86 -8.93 13.05
N ALA A 172 -2.36 -10.16 13.16
CA ALA A 172 -3.18 -11.34 13.47
C ALA A 172 -3.86 -11.26 14.86
N LYS A 173 -3.52 -10.26 15.67
CA LYS A 173 -4.09 -9.98 17.00
C LYS A 173 -4.74 -8.59 17.08
N SER A 174 -4.92 -7.90 15.95
CA SER A 174 -5.51 -6.57 15.94
C SER A 174 -6.98 -6.60 16.38
N ASP A 175 -7.34 -5.69 17.28
CA ASP A 175 -8.72 -5.52 17.76
C ASP A 175 -9.60 -4.79 16.73
N ILE A 176 -9.00 -4.16 15.71
CA ILE A 176 -9.68 -3.39 14.67
C ILE A 176 -9.97 -4.26 13.44
N LEU A 177 -8.94 -4.92 12.94
CA LEU A 177 -8.99 -5.75 11.74
C LEU A 177 -7.90 -6.80 11.83
N LEU A 178 -8.31 -8.05 12.03
CA LEU A 178 -7.38 -9.18 12.07
C LEU A 178 -6.78 -9.40 10.68
N PHE A 179 -5.47 -9.57 10.59
CA PHE A 179 -4.82 -9.93 9.33
C PHE A 179 -4.38 -11.41 9.35
N SER A 180 -5.08 -12.25 8.60
CA SER A 180 -4.79 -13.67 8.46
C SER A 180 -3.91 -13.92 7.23
N ILE A 181 -2.69 -14.38 7.46
CA ILE A 181 -1.71 -14.69 6.42
C ILE A 181 -1.41 -16.19 6.50
N SER A 182 -1.73 -16.93 5.43
CA SER A 182 -1.50 -18.37 5.36
C SER A 182 -0.01 -18.72 5.27
N GLU A 183 0.32 -19.97 5.61
CA GLU A 183 1.70 -20.47 5.58
C GLU A 183 2.37 -20.31 4.19
N ASN A 184 1.58 -20.40 3.11
CA ASN A 184 2.04 -20.22 1.74
C ASN A 184 2.77 -18.88 1.51
N TYR A 185 2.36 -17.82 2.22
CA TYR A 185 2.92 -16.47 2.10
C TYR A 185 3.78 -16.05 3.31
N SER A 186 3.85 -16.89 4.34
CA SER A 186 4.59 -16.60 5.58
C SER A 186 6.09 -16.40 5.38
N HIS A 187 6.66 -16.96 4.31
CA HIS A 187 8.09 -16.86 4.00
C HIS A 187 8.55 -15.41 3.75
N PHE A 188 7.71 -14.53 3.19
CA PHE A 188 7.99 -13.11 3.03
C PHE A 188 8.15 -12.37 4.38
N LEU A 189 7.59 -12.94 5.44
CA LEU A 189 7.62 -12.41 6.81
C LEU A 189 8.63 -13.13 7.73
N CYS A 190 9.38 -14.08 7.19
CA CYS A 190 10.31 -14.92 7.93
C CYS A 190 11.71 -14.27 8.01
N SER A 191 12.24 -14.11 9.22
CA SER A 191 13.56 -13.50 9.44
C SER A 191 14.67 -14.26 8.73
N ASP A 192 14.63 -15.59 8.75
CA ASP A 192 15.66 -16.44 8.15
C ASP A 192 15.63 -16.38 6.62
N HIS A 193 14.44 -16.20 6.05
CA HIS A 193 14.29 -15.96 4.62
C HIS A 193 14.88 -14.59 4.24
N ILE A 194 14.47 -13.53 4.94
CA ILE A 194 14.92 -12.15 4.70
C ILE A 194 16.46 -12.03 4.84
N ALA A 195 17.04 -12.70 5.84
CA ALA A 195 18.48 -12.73 6.05
C ALA A 195 19.26 -13.27 4.83
N LYS A 196 18.67 -14.21 4.08
CA LYS A 196 19.28 -14.86 2.91
C LYS A 196 19.12 -14.07 1.60
N LEU A 197 18.22 -13.07 1.55
CA LEU A 197 17.96 -12.28 0.34
C LEU A 197 19.20 -11.54 -0.16
N LYS A 198 19.34 -11.39 -1.48
CA LYS A 198 20.47 -10.67 -2.11
C LYS A 198 20.00 -9.89 -3.33
N GLY A 199 20.70 -8.80 -3.64
CA GLY A 199 20.45 -8.00 -4.84
C GLY A 199 18.98 -7.60 -5.00
N LYS A 200 18.41 -7.85 -6.18
CA LYS A 200 17.01 -7.51 -6.51
C LYS A 200 15.98 -8.19 -5.59
N ALA A 201 16.30 -9.34 -5.00
CA ALA A 201 15.36 -10.04 -4.11
C ALA A 201 15.09 -9.27 -2.81
N ILE A 202 16.03 -8.41 -2.36
CA ILE A 202 15.79 -7.54 -1.19
C ILE A 202 14.73 -6.48 -1.53
N LYS A 203 14.83 -5.87 -2.72
CA LYS A 203 13.85 -4.89 -3.19
C LYS A 203 12.50 -5.57 -3.46
N GLN A 204 12.49 -6.74 -4.09
CA GLN A 204 11.25 -7.48 -4.30
C GLN A 204 10.52 -7.82 -2.99
N ASN A 205 11.24 -8.23 -1.93
CA ASN A 205 10.62 -8.47 -0.64
C ASN A 205 10.14 -7.18 0.03
N GLU A 206 10.87 -6.06 -0.14
CA GLU A 206 10.41 -4.72 0.26
C GLU A 206 9.06 -4.38 -0.39
N ASP A 207 8.95 -4.56 -1.70
CA ASP A 207 7.75 -4.27 -2.49
C ASP A 207 6.57 -5.14 -2.02
N VAL A 208 6.83 -6.42 -1.71
CA VAL A 208 5.82 -7.31 -1.14
C VAL A 208 5.34 -6.83 0.23
N LEU A 209 6.24 -6.39 1.11
CA LEU A 209 5.84 -5.86 2.43
C LEU A 209 5.01 -4.58 2.28
N ASP A 210 5.36 -3.72 1.32
CA ASP A 210 4.59 -2.51 1.00
C ASP A 210 3.21 -2.87 0.43
N ALA A 211 3.11 -3.84 -0.47
CA ALA A 211 1.83 -4.32 -1.00
C ALA A 211 0.94 -4.95 0.09
N LEU A 212 1.51 -5.70 1.03
CA LEU A 212 0.79 -6.22 2.20
C LEU A 212 0.25 -5.09 3.08
N MET A 213 1.05 -4.04 3.31
CA MET A 213 0.59 -2.86 4.03
C MET A 213 -0.50 -2.12 3.26
N CYS A 214 -0.37 -1.95 1.94
CA CYS A 214 -1.42 -1.37 1.09
C CYS A 214 -2.73 -2.16 1.22
N LEU A 215 -2.67 -3.49 1.20
CA LEU A 215 -3.83 -4.36 1.36
C LEU A 215 -4.45 -4.18 2.76
N TYR A 216 -3.63 -4.09 3.80
CA TYR A 216 -4.13 -3.84 5.15
C TYR A 216 -4.81 -2.47 5.28
N ILE A 217 -4.23 -1.42 4.67
CA ILE A 217 -4.83 -0.07 4.60
C ILE A 217 -6.16 -0.12 3.84
N ALA A 218 -6.25 -0.87 2.73
CA ALA A 218 -7.50 -1.13 2.02
C ALA A 218 -8.54 -1.78 2.94
N GLY A 219 -8.12 -2.75 3.76
CA GLY A 219 -8.98 -3.39 4.76
C GLY A 219 -9.49 -2.41 5.81
N LEU A 220 -8.63 -1.53 6.33
CA LEU A 220 -9.02 -0.48 7.29
C LEU A 220 -10.05 0.48 6.70
N TYR A 221 -9.85 0.89 5.44
CA TYR A 221 -10.84 1.69 4.72
C TYR A 221 -12.17 0.95 4.56
N ALA A 222 -12.13 -0.33 4.18
CA ALA A 222 -13.33 -1.16 3.98
C ALA A 222 -14.18 -1.35 5.24
N VAL A 223 -13.56 -1.38 6.42
CA VAL A 223 -14.25 -1.48 7.72
C VAL A 223 -14.60 -0.12 8.31
N ASN A 224 -14.42 0.96 7.54
CA ASN A 224 -14.64 2.35 7.98
C ASN A 224 -13.84 2.73 9.24
N ALA A 225 -12.60 2.24 9.34
CA ALA A 225 -11.70 2.67 10.41
C ALA A 225 -11.39 4.17 10.30
N GLU A 226 -11.01 4.78 11.43
CA GLU A 226 -10.64 6.20 11.46
C GLU A 226 -9.46 6.48 10.52
N GLY A 227 -9.59 7.52 9.70
CA GLY A 227 -8.56 7.91 8.75
C GLY A 227 -8.72 9.36 8.31
N LYS A 228 -7.63 9.91 7.79
CA LYS A 228 -7.53 11.27 7.30
C LYS A 228 -7.22 11.27 5.82
N CYS A 229 -8.04 11.98 5.05
CA CYS A 229 -7.78 12.29 3.66
C CYS A 229 -7.07 13.65 3.57
N TYR A 230 -5.88 13.67 2.98
CA TYR A 230 -5.16 14.89 2.64
C TYR A 230 -5.48 15.26 1.20
N GLY A 231 -6.06 16.43 0.94
CA GLY A 231 -6.44 16.85 -0.41
C GLY A 231 -7.83 16.38 -0.82
N ASP A 232 -8.07 16.26 -2.13
CA ASP A 232 -9.37 15.94 -2.71
C ASP A 232 -9.25 15.21 -4.06
N THR A 233 -10.36 14.71 -4.56
CA THR A 233 -10.42 13.96 -5.83
C THR A 233 -10.28 14.85 -7.08
N ALA A 234 -10.24 16.18 -6.95
CA ALA A 234 -10.02 17.09 -8.07
C ALA A 234 -8.55 17.44 -8.25
N HIS A 235 -7.77 17.56 -7.17
CA HIS A 235 -6.38 18.03 -7.19
C HIS A 235 -5.36 16.97 -6.74
N GLY A 236 -5.86 15.80 -6.32
CA GLY A 236 -5.06 14.72 -5.76
C GLY A 236 -5.16 14.65 -4.25
N TYR A 237 -5.05 13.41 -3.76
CA TYR A 237 -5.32 13.11 -2.37
C TYR A 237 -4.43 11.98 -1.84
N ILE A 238 -4.32 11.84 -0.53
CA ILE A 238 -3.68 10.71 0.14
C ILE A 238 -4.54 10.32 1.32
N TRP A 239 -4.95 9.06 1.41
CA TRP A 239 -5.65 8.54 2.59
C TRP A 239 -4.66 7.84 3.52
N VAL A 240 -4.69 8.20 4.80
CA VAL A 240 -3.85 7.62 5.86
C VAL A 240 -4.76 7.21 7.02
N PRO A 241 -4.70 5.96 7.50
CA PRO A 241 -5.43 5.57 8.71
C PRO A 241 -4.94 6.39 9.91
N GLN A 242 -5.79 6.67 10.89
CA GLN A 242 -5.44 7.40 12.13
C GLN A 242 -5.76 6.54 13.34
N ILE A 243 -5.42 5.25 13.25
CA ILE A 243 -5.82 4.25 14.24
C ILE A 243 -4.66 3.33 14.59
N ARG A 244 -4.59 2.99 15.87
CA ARG A 244 -3.66 1.98 16.39
C ARG A 244 -4.28 0.60 16.24
N CYS A 245 -3.56 -0.32 15.59
CA CYS A 245 -4.03 -1.67 15.33
C CYS A 245 -3.42 -2.72 16.27
N ILE A 246 -2.27 -2.45 16.88
CA ILE A 246 -1.58 -3.29 17.89
C ILE A 246 -0.89 -2.42 18.93
#